data_AF-A0A0F6YE71-F1
#
_entry.id   AF-A0A0F6YE71-F1
#
_cell.length_a   1.000
_cell.length_b   1.000
_cell.length_c   1.000
_cell.angle_alpha   90.00
_cell.angle_beta   90.00
_cell.angle_gamma   90.00
#
_symmetry.space_group_name_H-M   'P 1'
#
loop_
_entity.id
_entity.type
_entity.pdbx_description
1 polymer ?
#
loop_
_entity_poly.entity_id
_entity_poly.type
_entity_poly.pdbx_seq_one_letter_code
_entity_poly.pdbx_strand_id
1 'polypeptide(L)'
;MIFIFVFLVYNIAKKYFYLILHMKENSLKLNQLMTSVETSLMKPKLPEIKVGDTIQLGLMVREGSKTREQLCEGVVLSRKKRKSLNTSLTLRCSFQGIGVERVFFLHSLRVHLSSNKTG
;
A
#
# COMPACT_ATOMS: atom_id res chain seq x y z
N MET A 1 -29.79 37.68 -34.20
CA MET A 1 -29.55 36.21 -34.28
C MET A 1 -28.13 35.82 -33.84
N ILE A 2 -27.06 36.38 -34.43
CA ILE A 2 -25.65 36.03 -34.09
C ILE A 2 -25.27 36.30 -32.63
N PHE A 3 -25.66 37.44 -32.06
CA PHE A 3 -25.36 37.77 -30.65
C PHE A 3 -25.97 36.80 -29.65
N ILE A 4 -27.19 36.32 -29.92
CA ILE A 4 -27.89 35.35 -29.07
C ILE A 4 -27.16 34.00 -29.13
N PHE A 5 -26.69 33.60 -30.31
CA PHE A 5 -25.92 32.38 -30.50
C PHE A 5 -24.56 32.44 -29.77
N VAL A 6 -23.81 33.54 -29.91
CA VAL A 6 -22.54 33.75 -29.19
C VAL A 6 -22.75 33.75 -27.67
N PHE A 7 -23.79 34.42 -27.19
CA PHE A 7 -24.13 34.43 -25.78
C PHE A 7 -24.51 33.03 -25.26
N LEU A 8 -25.29 32.27 -26.03
CA LEU A 8 -25.65 30.89 -25.70
C LEU A 8 -24.40 30.00 -25.60
N VAL A 9 -23.53 30.04 -26.62
CA VAL A 9 -22.28 29.25 -26.66
C VAL A 9 -21.38 29.61 -25.48
N TYR A 10 -21.24 30.90 -25.15
CA TYR A 10 -20.45 31.34 -24.00
C TYR A 10 -20.99 30.80 -22.68
N ASN A 11 -22.31 30.89 -22.44
CA ASN A 11 -22.91 30.38 -21.20
C ASN A 11 -22.79 28.86 -21.08
N ILE A 12 -22.92 28.14 -22.19
CA ILE A 12 -22.71 26.68 -22.25
C ILE A 12 -21.26 26.35 -21.91
N ALA A 13 -20.28 26.99 -22.57
CA ALA A 13 -18.86 26.77 -22.30
C ALA A 13 -18.48 27.11 -20.86
N LYS A 14 -19.00 28.22 -20.31
CA LYS A 14 -18.80 28.63 -18.92
C LYS A 14 -19.34 27.60 -17.92
N LYS A 15 -20.51 27.01 -18.21
CA LYS A 15 -21.11 25.96 -17.38
C LYS A 15 -20.24 24.69 -17.37
N TYR A 16 -19.76 24.24 -18.53
CA TYR A 16 -18.87 23.07 -18.61
C TYR A 16 -17.54 23.31 -17.91
N PHE A 17 -16.97 24.51 -18.04
CA PHE A 17 -15.74 24.89 -17.34
C PHE A 17 -15.90 24.80 -15.82
N TYR A 18 -17.00 25.36 -15.26
CA TYR A 18 -17.30 25.27 -13.83
C TYR A 18 -17.49 23.82 -13.37
N LEU A 19 -18.18 23.00 -14.16
CA LEU A 19 -18.35 21.58 -13.86
C LEU A 19 -17.02 20.84 -13.78
N ILE A 20 -16.09 21.09 -14.72
CA ILE A 20 -14.76 20.47 -14.73
C ILE A 20 -13.95 20.89 -13.49
N LEU A 21 -13.99 22.17 -13.11
CA LEU A 21 -13.33 22.66 -11.90
C LEU A 21 -13.87 21.98 -10.64
N HIS A 22 -15.20 21.91 -10.51
CA HIS A 22 -15.84 21.25 -9.37
C HIS A 22 -15.50 19.75 -9.30
N MET A 23 -15.46 19.06 -10.45
CA MET A 23 -15.03 17.66 -10.53
C MET A 23 -13.58 17.48 -10.06
N LYS A 24 -12.68 18.41 -10.43
CA LYS A 24 -11.27 18.37 -10.03
C LYS A 24 -11.11 18.62 -8.53
N GLU A 25 -11.88 19.54 -7.96
CA GLU A 25 -11.87 19.81 -6.52
C GLU A 25 -12.34 18.60 -5.71
N ASN A 26 -13.42 17.93 -6.15
CA ASN A 26 -13.89 16.71 -5.51
C ASN A 26 -12.89 15.56 -5.60
N SER A 27 -12.17 15.43 -6.72
CA SER A 27 -11.08 14.46 -6.86
C SER A 27 -9.96 14.73 -5.85
N LEU A 28 -9.58 16.00 -5.64
CA LEU A 28 -8.57 16.37 -4.65
C LEU A 28 -9.01 16.03 -3.22
N LYS A 29 -10.26 16.36 -2.86
CA LYS A 29 -10.84 16.02 -1.55
C LYS A 29 -10.86 14.50 -1.31
N LEU A 30 -11.24 13.72 -2.32
CA LEU A 30 -11.20 12.25 -2.23
C LEU A 30 -9.78 11.72 -2.01
N ASN A 31 -8.78 12.25 -2.73
CA ASN A 31 -7.39 11.82 -2.56
C ASN A 31 -6.86 12.14 -1.15
N GLN A 32 -7.25 13.27 -0.57
CA GLN A 32 -6.91 13.63 0.81
C GLN A 32 -7.55 12.66 1.81
N LEU A 33 -8.83 12.33 1.63
CA LEU A 33 -9.53 11.36 2.47
C LEU A 33 -8.88 9.97 2.40
N MET A 34 -8.57 9.50 1.19
CA MET A 34 -7.88 8.21 1.00
C MET A 34 -6.53 8.20 1.71
N THR A 35 -5.75 9.28 1.58
CA THR A 35 -4.45 9.40 2.25
C THR A 35 -4.61 9.36 3.77
N SER A 36 -5.60 10.06 4.32
CA SER A 36 -5.89 10.05 5.75
C SER A 36 -6.22 8.65 6.26
N VAL A 37 -7.02 7.88 5.52
CA VAL A 37 -7.35 6.50 5.87
C VAL A 37 -6.14 5.58 5.76
N GLU A 38 -5.32 5.73 4.71
CA GLU A 38 -4.10 4.93 4.57
C GLU A 38 -3.13 5.16 5.74
N THR A 39 -2.94 6.41 6.15
CA THR A 39 -2.02 6.75 7.24
C THR A 39 -2.46 6.20 8.59
N SER A 40 -3.77 6.10 8.86
CA SER A 40 -4.27 5.54 10.13
C SER A 40 -4.06 4.02 10.25
N LEU A 41 -3.98 3.31 9.12
CA LEU A 41 -3.73 1.87 9.06
C LEU A 41 -2.23 1.51 9.03
N MET A 42 -1.35 2.50 8.88
CA MET A 42 0.09 2.27 8.85
C MET A 42 0.66 2.03 10.26
N LYS A 43 1.38 0.93 10.42
CA LYS A 43 2.29 0.73 11.56
C LYS A 43 3.35 1.87 11.63
N PRO A 44 3.54 2.51 12.81
CA PRO A 44 4.39 3.70 12.94
C PRO A 44 5.90 3.41 12.92
N LYS A 45 6.32 2.20 13.31
CA LYS A 45 7.72 1.80 13.36
C LYS A 45 7.91 0.52 12.55
N LEU A 46 8.50 0.67 11.37
CA LEU A 46 9.04 -0.44 10.57
C LEU A 46 10.56 -0.23 10.48
N PRO A 47 11.37 -1.26 10.76
CA PRO A 47 12.81 -1.11 10.63
C PRO A 47 13.22 -0.97 9.16
N GLU A 48 14.43 -0.44 8.96
CA GLU A 48 14.97 -0.26 7.62
C GLU A 48 15.51 -1.59 7.07
N ILE A 49 14.70 -2.21 6.21
CA ILE A 49 15.03 -3.46 5.53
C ILE A 49 15.45 -3.17 4.08
N LYS A 50 16.60 -3.67 3.68
CA LYS A 50 17.16 -3.56 2.33
C LYS A 50 17.12 -4.92 1.63
N VAL A 51 17.21 -4.89 0.30
CA VAL A 51 17.37 -6.12 -0.50
C VAL A 51 18.73 -6.70 -0.18
N GLY A 52 18.80 -8.01 0.05
CA GLY A 52 19.99 -8.72 0.52
C GLY A 52 20.04 -8.92 2.03
N ASP A 53 19.27 -8.18 2.83
CA ASP A 53 19.20 -8.40 4.29
C ASP A 53 18.61 -9.79 4.57
N THR A 54 19.15 -10.49 5.57
CA THR A 54 18.51 -11.69 6.13
C THR A 54 17.64 -11.29 7.31
N ILE A 55 16.36 -11.66 7.27
CA ILE A 55 15.38 -11.32 8.31
C ILE A 55 14.52 -12.54 8.65
N GLN A 56 13.96 -12.51 9.86
CA GLN A 56 12.94 -13.43 10.31
C GLN A 56 11.58 -12.72 10.41
N LEU A 57 10.55 -13.29 9.79
CA LEU A 57 9.21 -12.73 9.74
C LEU A 57 8.20 -13.79 10.17
N GLY A 58 7.36 -13.45 11.14
CA GLY A 58 6.25 -14.26 11.62
C GLY A 58 4.96 -13.94 10.87
N LEU A 59 4.32 -14.99 10.34
CA LEU A 59 2.98 -14.92 9.78
C LEU A 59 2.00 -15.63 10.70
N MET A 60 1.01 -14.88 11.20
CA MET A 60 -0.09 -15.45 11.95
C MET A 60 -1.05 -16.18 11.00
N VAL A 61 -1.14 -17.50 11.15
CA VAL A 61 -2.01 -18.38 10.36
C VAL A 61 -3.06 -18.98 11.29
N ARG A 62 -4.32 -18.99 10.84
CA ARG A 62 -5.44 -19.58 11.56
C ARG A 62 -5.85 -20.88 10.88
N GLU A 63 -5.86 -21.97 11.65
CA GLU A 63 -6.25 -23.31 11.20
C GLU A 63 -7.42 -23.76 12.06
N GLY A 64 -8.63 -23.60 11.52
CA GLY A 64 -9.87 -23.82 12.25
C GLY A 64 -10.00 -22.87 13.46
N SER A 65 -9.98 -23.44 14.66
CA SER A 65 -10.10 -22.72 15.94
C SER A 65 -8.75 -22.27 16.53
N LYS A 66 -7.62 -22.82 16.05
CA LYS A 66 -6.29 -22.50 16.60
C LYS A 66 -5.56 -21.49 15.73
N THR A 67 -4.78 -20.61 16.37
CA THR A 67 -3.88 -19.66 15.73
C THR A 67 -2.44 -20.09 16.01
N ARG A 68 -1.60 -20.09 14.97
CA ARG A 68 -0.16 -20.38 15.07
C ARG A 68 0.63 -19.32 14.33
N GLU A 69 1.82 -19.03 14.84
CA GLU A 69 2.78 -18.18 14.13
C GLU A 69 3.71 -19.05 13.31
N GLN A 70 3.73 -18.84 12.00
CA GLN A 70 4.67 -19.47 11.09
C GLN A 70 5.84 -18.52 10.83
N LEU A 71 7.03 -18.90 11.28
CA LEU A 71 8.24 -18.14 11.04
C LEU A 71 8.79 -18.43 9.63
N CYS A 72 9.18 -17.37 8.94
CA CYS A 72 9.87 -17.39 7.64
C CYS A 72 11.18 -16.64 7.83
N GLU A 73 12.29 -17.38 7.82
CA GLU A 73 13.62 -16.81 7.91
C GLU A 73 14.32 -16.94 6.56
N GLY A 74 14.91 -15.84 6.10
CA GLY A 74 15.63 -15.84 4.84
C GLY A 74 15.93 -14.45 4.29
N VAL A 75 16.37 -14.44 3.03
CA VAL A 75 16.91 -13.24 2.38
C VAL A 75 15.80 -12.45 1.70
N VAL A 76 15.86 -11.12 1.85
CA VAL A 76 14.97 -10.19 1.16
C VAL A 76 15.38 -10.10 -0.31
N LEU A 77 14.53 -10.60 -1.20
CA LEU A 77 14.73 -10.52 -2.65
C LEU A 77 14.27 -9.18 -3.23
N SER A 78 13.17 -8.65 -2.70
CA SER A 78 12.59 -7.41 -3.23
C SER A 78 11.84 -6.63 -2.16
N ARG A 79 11.82 -5.30 -2.33
CA ARG A 79 11.00 -4.39 -1.53
C ARG A 79 10.27 -3.44 -2.46
N LYS A 80 8.94 -3.48 -2.45
CA LYS A 80 8.10 -2.63 -3.30
C LYS A 80 7.41 -1.56 -2.47
N LYS A 81 7.40 -0.34 -3.02
CA LYS A 81 6.82 0.89 -2.44
C LYS A 81 7.45 1.23 -1.07
N ARG A 82 8.08 2.39 -0.96
CA ARG A 82 8.61 2.89 0.32
C ARG A 82 7.62 3.92 0.85
N LYS A 83 7.08 3.74 2.06
CA LYS A 83 6.14 4.66 2.73
C LYS A 83 4.69 4.64 2.18
N SER A 84 4.19 3.48 1.75
CA SER A 84 2.78 3.28 1.36
C SER A 84 2.17 2.15 2.18
N LEU A 85 0.85 2.14 2.39
CA LEU A 85 0.14 1.05 3.08
C LEU A 85 0.42 -0.30 2.39
N ASN A 86 0.63 -0.25 1.08
CA ASN A 86 0.94 -1.37 0.21
C ASN A 86 2.44 -1.73 0.18
N THR A 87 3.23 -1.29 1.17
CA THR A 87 4.64 -1.67 1.30
C THR A 87 4.75 -3.18 1.46
N SER A 88 5.44 -3.83 0.55
CA SER A 88 5.63 -5.29 0.55
C SER A 88 7.09 -5.71 0.45
N LEU A 89 7.39 -6.86 1.04
CA LEU A 89 8.68 -7.55 0.98
C LEU A 89 8.50 -8.92 0.34
N THR A 90 9.40 -9.28 -0.56
CA THR A 90 9.54 -10.65 -1.05
C THR A 90 10.71 -11.29 -0.31
N LEU A 91 10.45 -12.39 0.37
CA LEU A 91 11.43 -13.16 1.12
C LEU A 91 11.62 -14.54 0.48
N ARG A 92 12.87 -14.98 0.41
CA ARG A 92 13.25 -16.34 0.07
C ARG A 92 13.56 -17.10 1.35
N CYS A 93 12.65 -17.98 1.77
CA CYS A 93 12.79 -18.79 2.98
C CYS A 93 12.99 -20.28 2.63
N SER A 94 13.51 -21.05 3.57
CA SER A 94 13.49 -22.52 3.51
C SER A 94 12.36 -23.05 4.38
N PHE A 95 11.50 -23.90 3.82
CA PHE A 95 10.42 -24.55 4.54
C PHE A 95 10.51 -26.05 4.32
N GLN A 96 10.78 -26.82 5.38
CA GLN A 96 10.90 -28.28 5.31
C GLN A 96 11.91 -28.77 4.23
N GLY A 97 13.03 -28.06 4.08
CA GLY A 97 14.06 -28.36 3.08
C GLY A 97 13.74 -27.90 1.66
N ILE A 98 12.56 -27.33 1.41
CA ILE A 98 12.15 -26.80 0.12
C ILE A 98 12.30 -25.28 0.13
N GLY A 99 12.84 -24.74 -0.96
CA GLY A 99 12.93 -23.32 -1.15
C GLY A 99 11.59 -22.68 -1.52
N VAL A 100 11.15 -21.69 -0.73
CA VAL A 100 9.88 -21.00 -0.95
C VAL A 100 10.09 -19.50 -1.01
N GLU A 101 9.42 -18.84 -1.94
CA GLU A 101 9.32 -17.38 -1.99
C GLU A 101 7.93 -16.94 -1.52
N ARG A 102 7.90 -15.95 -0.64
CA ARG A 102 6.64 -15.38 -0.12
C ARG A 102 6.67 -13.86 -0.13
N VAL A 103 5.52 -13.27 -0.43
CA VAL A 103 5.31 -11.82 -0.40
C VAL A 103 4.54 -11.45 0.86
N PHE A 104 5.08 -10.52 1.64
CA PHE A 104 4.50 -10.04 2.89
C PHE A 104 4.20 -8.55 2.83
N PHE A 105 3.00 -8.16 3.26
CA PHE A 105 2.62 -6.77 3.44
C PHE A 105 2.98 -6.32 4.86
N LEU A 106 3.88 -5.35 4.99
CA LEU A 106 4.45 -4.98 6.29
C LEU A 106 3.42 -4.37 7.25
N HIS A 107 2.42 -3.67 6.72
CA HIS A 107 1.37 -3.06 7.52
C HIS A 107 0.22 -4.04 7.86
N SER A 108 0.23 -5.28 7.35
CA SER A 108 -0.77 -6.29 7.70
C SER A 108 -0.69 -6.67 9.17
N LEU A 109 -1.83 -6.77 9.85
CA LEU A 109 -1.93 -7.17 11.26
C LEU A 109 -1.43 -8.60 11.52
N ARG A 110 -1.43 -9.46 10.48
CA ARG A 110 -0.98 -10.85 10.59
C ARG A 110 0.53 -11.01 10.45
N VAL A 111 1.24 -9.94 10.10
CA VAL A 111 2.67 -9.96 9.84
C VAL A 111 3.40 -9.30 11.01
N HIS A 112 4.25 -10.07 11.67
CA HIS A 112 5.13 -9.60 12.75
C HIS A 112 6.58 -9.74 12.30
N LEU A 113 7.37 -8.69 12.54
CA LEU A 113 8.78 -8.72 12.23
C LEU A 113 9.55 -9.10 13.50
N SER A 114 10.24 -10.24 13.46
CA SER A 114 11.10 -10.74 14.54
C SER A 114 12.53 -10.36 14.18
N SER A 115 13.05 -9.25 14.67
CA SER A 115 14.33 -8.73 14.19
C SER A 115 15.52 -9.50 14.78
N ASN A 116 16.14 -10.35 13.96
CA ASN A 116 17.60 -10.58 13.96
C ASN A 116 18.11 -10.14 12.60
N LYS A 117 18.55 -8.88 12.48
CA LYS A 117 19.14 -8.37 11.24
C LYS A 117 20.63 -8.70 11.25
N THR A 118 21.02 -9.69 10.46
CA THR A 118 22.42 -9.89 10.08
C THR A 118 22.64 -9.24 8.72
N GLY A 119 23.59 -8.30 8.68
CA GLY A 119 24.00 -7.56 7.49
C GLY A 119 25.30 -8.10 6.92
#